data_AF-A0A7V4GGK8-F1
#
_entry.id   AF-A0A7V4GGK8-F1
#
_cell.length_a   1.000
_cell.length_b   1.000
_cell.length_c   1.000
_cell.angle_alpha   90.00
_cell.angle_beta   90.00
_cell.angle_gamma   90.00
#
_symmetry.space_group_name_H-M   'P 1'
#
loop_
_entity.id
_entity.type
_entity.pdbx_description
1 polymer ?
#
loop_
_entity_poly.entity_id
_entity_poly.type
_entity_poly.pdbx_seq_one_letter_code
_entity_poly.pdbx_strand_id
1 'polypeptide(L)'
;MRAAGWGRVGFGRYPMGGGRDPGEPPPEMVLASRSPRRRAIFQALGLRFAAVAPEIDEASWSGEDPEQFVRLLAGAKARAVVARLGLRTAPPWVVGADTVVVVGDRVLGQPRDVAAARAMMEALSGRAHRVLTGISIWSGPAQLVSFVETTAVRFRAIGPAELEQYLREGDWEGKAGGYAIQGAAGVFVEAVEGDAWNVVGFPVRGFLDRARTAGIPMPEERKVRPMLARLWPVVDDEGFAERRWGPRWT
;
A
#
# COMPACT_ATOMS: atom_id res chain seq x y z
N MET A 1 41.24 -20.00 36.25
CA MET A 1 40.59 -18.70 35.93
C MET A 1 39.32 -18.99 35.14
N ARG A 2 38.21 -18.39 35.55
CA ARG A 2 36.85 -18.74 35.14
C ARG A 2 36.52 -18.17 33.75
N ALA A 3 35.81 -18.95 32.94
CA ALA A 3 34.86 -18.42 31.95
C ALA A 3 33.59 -19.30 32.01
N ALA A 4 32.59 -18.80 32.75
CA ALA A 4 31.22 -19.30 32.72
C ALA A 4 30.63 -18.95 31.33
N GLY A 5 30.00 -19.87 30.62
CA GLY A 5 28.68 -20.36 30.95
C GLY A 5 27.61 -19.45 30.33
N TRP A 6 27.53 -19.39 29.00
CA TRP A 6 26.38 -18.78 28.32
C TRP A 6 25.32 -19.86 28.14
N GLY A 7 24.33 -19.81 29.03
CA GLY A 7 23.15 -20.66 29.04
C GLY A 7 22.33 -20.48 27.77
N ARG A 8 21.78 -21.60 27.32
CA ARG A 8 20.75 -21.69 26.28
C ARG A 8 19.56 -20.82 26.71
N VAL A 9 19.32 -19.73 26.00
CA VAL A 9 18.01 -19.07 25.98
C VAL A 9 17.42 -19.39 24.62
N GLY A 10 16.34 -20.17 24.62
CA GLY A 10 15.72 -20.70 23.42
C GLY A 10 15.21 -19.58 22.51
N PHE A 11 15.75 -19.51 21.30
CA PHE A 11 15.13 -18.78 20.20
C PHE A 11 13.79 -19.44 19.89
N GLY A 12 12.72 -18.80 20.34
CA GLY A 12 11.34 -19.22 20.06
C GLY A 12 11.09 -19.26 18.56
N ARG A 13 10.72 -20.45 18.10
CA ARG A 13 10.37 -20.84 16.72
C ARG A 13 9.46 -19.82 16.05
N TYR A 14 9.85 -19.40 14.84
CA TYR A 14 8.96 -18.85 13.82
C TYR A 14 8.39 -19.99 12.96
N PRO A 15 7.08 -20.27 13.03
CA PRO A 15 6.36 -20.85 11.87
C PRO A 15 4.92 -20.26 11.76
N MET A 16 4.20 -20.15 10.64
CA MET A 16 4.31 -20.68 9.27
C MET A 16 3.63 -19.72 8.26
N GLY A 17 4.18 -19.70 7.04
CA GLY A 17 3.55 -19.12 5.85
C GLY A 17 4.52 -19.11 4.67
N GLY A 18 5.01 -20.29 4.28
CA GLY A 18 6.11 -20.48 3.32
C GLY A 18 7.39 -20.89 4.05
N GLY A 19 7.84 -22.14 3.84
CA GLY A 19 9.04 -22.68 4.48
C GLY A 19 10.27 -21.84 4.15
N ARG A 20 10.97 -21.33 5.16
CA ARG A 20 12.31 -20.78 4.99
C ARG A 20 13.32 -21.91 5.15
N ASP A 21 14.33 -21.89 4.29
CA ASP A 21 15.50 -22.75 4.39
C ASP A 21 16.30 -22.36 5.66
N PRO A 22 16.68 -23.30 6.54
CA PRO A 22 17.35 -23.03 7.83
C PRO A 22 18.71 -22.29 7.79
N GLY A 23 19.10 -21.68 6.67
CA GLY A 23 20.31 -20.85 6.52
C GLY A 23 20.08 -19.41 6.05
N GLU A 24 18.84 -18.99 5.76
CA GLU A 24 18.61 -17.65 5.21
C GLU A 24 18.61 -16.57 6.32
N PRO A 25 19.36 -15.46 6.15
CA PRO A 25 19.38 -14.39 7.14
C PRO A 25 17.95 -13.83 7.40
N PRO A 26 17.69 -13.32 8.61
CA PRO A 26 16.39 -12.72 8.94
C PRO A 26 16.07 -11.58 7.96
N PRO A 27 14.78 -11.33 7.66
CA PRO A 27 14.42 -10.27 6.72
C PRO A 27 14.85 -8.91 7.29
N GLU A 28 15.23 -7.98 6.42
CA GLU A 28 15.52 -6.60 6.83
C GLU A 28 14.24 -5.82 7.09
N MET A 29 13.16 -6.16 6.37
CA MET A 29 11.85 -5.53 6.51
C MET A 29 10.71 -6.53 6.71
N VAL A 30 9.65 -6.09 7.37
CA VAL A 30 8.37 -6.79 7.44
C VAL A 30 7.28 -5.91 6.86
N LEU A 31 6.59 -6.39 5.83
CA LEU A 31 5.40 -5.76 5.28
C LEU A 31 4.17 -6.26 6.05
N ALA A 32 3.55 -5.39 6.85
CA ALA A 32 2.33 -5.67 7.60
C ALA A 32 1.08 -5.55 6.69
N SER A 33 0.96 -6.42 5.68
CA SER A 33 -0.13 -6.36 4.71
C SER A 33 -0.51 -7.72 4.14
N ARG A 34 -1.81 -7.87 3.83
CA ARG A 34 -2.36 -8.97 3.02
C ARG A 34 -2.35 -8.67 1.51
N SER A 35 -2.07 -7.43 1.10
CA SER A 35 -2.24 -6.98 -0.29
C SER A 35 -1.19 -7.61 -1.23
N PRO A 36 -1.60 -8.39 -2.25
CA PRO A 36 -0.68 -8.91 -3.26
C PRO A 36 0.03 -7.78 -4.03
N ARG A 37 -0.67 -6.66 -4.27
CA ARG A 37 -0.10 -5.49 -4.98
C ARG A 37 1.07 -4.88 -4.21
N ARG A 38 0.92 -4.68 -2.89
CA ARG A 38 2.01 -4.14 -2.06
C ARG A 38 3.20 -5.09 -1.97
N ARG A 39 2.94 -6.39 -1.92
CA ARG A 39 4.00 -7.42 -1.99
C ARG A 39 4.77 -7.34 -3.31
N ALA A 40 4.06 -7.23 -4.45
CA ALA A 40 4.68 -7.09 -5.76
C ALA A 40 5.55 -5.82 -5.86
N ILE A 41 5.07 -4.69 -5.30
CA ILE A 41 5.85 -3.46 -5.22
C ILE A 41 7.13 -3.67 -4.41
N PHE A 42 7.05 -4.24 -3.21
CA PHE A 42 8.25 -4.50 -2.39
C PHE A 42 9.25 -5.43 -3.08
N GLN A 43 8.77 -6.44 -3.81
CA GLN A 43 9.62 -7.32 -4.63
C GLN A 43 10.33 -6.55 -5.74
N ALA A 44 9.63 -5.70 -6.48
CA ALA A 44 10.24 -4.89 -7.53
C ALA A 44 11.13 -3.76 -7.01
N LEU A 45 10.95 -3.32 -5.76
CA LEU A 45 11.93 -2.47 -5.10
C LEU A 45 13.23 -3.24 -4.75
N GLY A 46 13.27 -4.56 -4.90
CA GLY A 46 14.42 -5.39 -4.55
C GLY A 46 14.65 -5.48 -3.04
N LEU A 47 13.62 -5.23 -2.22
CA LEU A 47 13.73 -5.27 -0.77
C LEU A 47 13.79 -6.71 -0.27
N ARG A 48 14.59 -6.96 0.77
CA ARG A 48 14.58 -8.24 1.50
C ARG A 48 13.56 -8.17 2.62
N PHE A 49 12.37 -8.73 2.37
CA PHE A 49 11.25 -8.61 3.31
C PHE A 49 10.51 -9.93 3.54
N ALA A 50 9.81 -9.99 4.66
CA ALA A 50 8.73 -10.95 4.89
C ALA A 50 7.39 -10.20 4.91
N ALA A 51 6.32 -10.77 4.36
CA ALA A 51 4.98 -10.20 4.52
C ALA A 51 4.24 -10.95 5.63
N VAL A 52 3.69 -10.21 6.58
CA VAL A 52 2.92 -10.73 7.71
C VAL A 52 1.56 -10.06 7.71
N ALA A 53 0.50 -10.86 7.70
CA ALA A 53 -0.85 -10.35 7.76
C ALA A 53 -1.13 -9.72 9.14
N PRO A 54 -1.56 -8.44 9.21
CA PRO A 54 -1.95 -7.83 10.47
C PRO A 54 -3.27 -8.42 10.96
N GLU A 55 -3.36 -8.69 12.26
CA GLU A 55 -4.58 -9.09 12.94
C GLU A 55 -5.16 -7.86 13.64
N ILE A 56 -5.95 -7.09 12.90
CA ILE A 56 -6.71 -5.96 13.41
C ILE A 56 -8.15 -6.07 12.94
N ASP A 57 -9.08 -5.65 13.79
CA ASP A 57 -10.45 -5.40 13.39
C ASP A 57 -10.52 -4.01 12.75
N GLU A 58 -10.73 -3.95 11.45
CA GLU A 58 -10.82 -2.68 10.71
C GLU A 58 -12.22 -2.05 10.86
N ALA A 59 -13.24 -2.84 11.23
CA ALA A 59 -14.62 -2.36 11.35
C ALA A 59 -14.85 -1.50 12.59
N SER A 60 -13.97 -1.62 13.61
CA SER A 60 -14.03 -0.79 14.82
C SER A 60 -13.47 0.62 14.63
N TRP A 61 -12.94 0.94 13.44
CA TRP A 61 -12.34 2.24 13.15
C TRP A 61 -13.32 3.06 12.32
N SER A 62 -13.72 4.21 12.83
CA SER A 62 -14.46 5.24 12.11
C SER A 62 -13.84 6.58 12.43
N GLY A 63 -13.51 7.37 11.40
CA GLY A 63 -13.04 8.74 11.56
C GLY A 63 -13.76 9.63 10.57
N GLU A 64 -14.10 10.84 10.98
CA GLU A 64 -14.68 11.85 10.09
C GLU A 64 -13.63 12.36 9.07
N ASP A 65 -12.34 12.32 9.44
CA ASP A 65 -11.22 12.67 8.57
C ASP A 65 -10.59 11.42 7.92
N PRO A 66 -10.73 11.24 6.59
CA PRO A 66 -10.13 10.12 5.86
C PRO A 66 -8.60 10.07 5.95
N GLU A 67 -7.90 11.21 6.06
CA GLU A 67 -6.44 11.22 6.17
C GLU A 67 -5.98 10.69 7.52
N GLN A 68 -6.61 11.18 8.60
CA GLN A 68 -6.36 10.65 9.94
C GLN A 68 -6.70 9.16 10.01
N PHE A 69 -7.79 8.74 9.38
CA PHE A 69 -8.23 7.35 9.35
C PHE A 69 -7.17 6.41 8.75
N VAL A 70 -6.70 6.67 7.53
CA VAL A 70 -5.68 5.80 6.90
C VAL A 70 -4.35 5.84 7.63
N ARG A 71 -3.97 6.99 8.21
CA ARG A 71 -2.76 7.13 9.03
C ARG A 71 -2.83 6.24 10.28
N LEU A 72 -3.95 6.28 10.99
CA LEU A 72 -4.17 5.50 12.19
C LEU A 72 -4.18 3.99 11.90
N LEU A 73 -4.89 3.57 10.84
CA LEU A 73 -4.94 2.17 10.43
C LEU A 73 -3.58 1.63 9.98
N ALA A 74 -2.81 2.40 9.19
CA ALA A 74 -1.46 2.00 8.81
C ALA A 74 -0.58 1.78 10.05
N GLY A 75 -0.65 2.67 11.03
CA GLY A 75 0.07 2.55 12.30
C GLY A 75 -0.39 1.36 13.13
N ALA A 76 -1.70 1.11 13.19
CA ALA A 76 -2.28 -0.04 13.89
C ALA A 76 -1.82 -1.37 13.26
N LYS A 77 -1.84 -1.48 11.92
CA LYS A 77 -1.35 -2.65 11.18
C LYS A 77 0.12 -2.93 11.50
N ALA A 78 0.97 -1.91 11.48
CA ALA A 78 2.38 -2.04 11.83
C ALA A 78 2.57 -2.52 13.28
N ARG A 79 1.90 -1.87 14.25
CA ARG A 79 1.98 -2.22 15.68
C ARG A 79 1.47 -3.63 15.98
N ALA A 80 0.40 -4.07 15.33
CA ALA A 80 -0.13 -5.42 15.51
C ALA A 80 0.91 -6.48 15.10
N VAL A 81 1.61 -6.26 13.99
CA VAL A 81 2.68 -7.15 13.54
C VAL A 81 3.90 -7.07 14.47
N VAL A 82 4.31 -5.88 14.91
CA VAL A 82 5.39 -5.70 15.91
C VAL A 82 5.10 -6.50 17.18
N ALA A 83 3.87 -6.40 17.71
CA ALA A 83 3.44 -7.11 18.91
C ALA A 83 3.42 -8.63 18.69
N ARG A 84 2.82 -9.09 17.58
CA ARG A 84 2.75 -10.50 17.19
C ARG A 84 4.13 -11.15 17.08
N LEU A 85 5.10 -10.41 16.53
CA LEU A 85 6.47 -10.88 16.34
C LEU A 85 7.38 -10.66 17.56
N GLY A 86 6.88 -10.03 18.62
CA GLY A 86 7.63 -9.74 19.84
C GLY A 86 8.81 -8.79 19.63
N LEU A 87 8.76 -7.91 18.61
CA LEU A 87 9.89 -7.07 18.24
C LEU A 87 10.12 -5.98 19.28
N ARG A 88 11.38 -5.82 19.70
CA ARG A 88 11.84 -4.79 20.66
C ARG A 88 12.85 -3.83 20.05
N THR A 89 13.50 -4.21 18.95
CA THR A 89 14.48 -3.41 18.25
C THR A 89 14.33 -3.62 16.74
N ALA A 90 14.79 -2.65 15.95
CA ALA A 90 15.00 -2.83 14.52
C ALA A 90 16.49 -3.10 14.23
N PRO A 91 16.82 -3.78 13.13
CA PRO A 91 15.91 -4.48 12.20
C PRO A 91 15.26 -5.74 12.83
N PRO A 92 14.15 -6.24 12.26
CA PRO A 92 13.51 -5.76 11.03
C PRO A 92 12.68 -4.48 11.23
N TRP A 93 12.62 -3.63 10.20
CA TRP A 93 11.68 -2.51 10.15
C TRP A 93 10.29 -3.00 9.73
N VAL A 94 9.22 -2.54 10.37
CA VAL A 94 7.86 -2.97 10.06
C VAL A 94 7.10 -1.87 9.34
N VAL A 95 6.56 -2.16 8.15
CA VAL A 95 5.82 -1.21 7.32
C VAL A 95 4.34 -1.59 7.29
N GLY A 96 3.50 -0.73 7.87
CA GLY A 96 2.05 -0.79 7.73
C GLY A 96 1.55 0.16 6.66
N ALA A 97 0.47 -0.21 6.00
CA ALA A 97 -0.15 0.60 4.95
C ALA A 97 -1.67 0.41 4.93
N ASP A 98 -2.41 1.47 4.66
CA ASP A 98 -3.85 1.43 4.46
C ASP A 98 -4.28 2.38 3.35
N THR A 99 -5.28 2.02 2.54
CA THR A 99 -5.69 2.78 1.36
C THR A 99 -7.21 2.86 1.28
N VAL A 100 -7.74 4.07 1.07
CA VAL A 100 -9.16 4.33 0.81
C VAL A 100 -9.34 5.22 -0.41
N VAL A 101 -10.53 5.18 -1.00
CA VAL A 101 -10.95 6.12 -2.04
C VAL A 101 -11.99 7.06 -1.45
N VAL A 102 -11.91 8.36 -1.77
CA VAL A 102 -12.84 9.38 -1.28
C VAL A 102 -13.48 10.08 -2.46
N VAL A 103 -14.82 10.07 -2.54
CA VAL A 103 -15.58 10.74 -3.59
C VAL A 103 -16.71 11.58 -2.99
N GLY A 104 -16.63 12.90 -3.15
CA GLY A 104 -17.39 13.83 -2.31
C GLY A 104 -17.07 13.57 -0.83
N ASP A 105 -18.10 13.32 -0.02
CA ASP A 105 -17.98 13.06 1.42
C ASP A 105 -17.96 11.55 1.76
N ARG A 106 -17.92 10.69 0.74
CA ARG A 106 -18.00 9.23 0.92
C ARG A 106 -16.61 8.61 0.89
N VAL A 107 -16.28 7.86 1.93
CA VAL A 107 -15.11 6.97 1.98
C VAL A 107 -15.50 5.59 1.45
N LEU A 108 -14.78 5.11 0.46
CA LEU A 108 -14.96 3.82 -0.19
C LEU A 108 -13.76 2.92 0.16
N GLY A 109 -14.02 1.94 1.03
CA GLY A 109 -13.11 0.84 1.31
C GLY A 109 -13.18 -0.24 0.23
N GLN A 110 -12.97 -1.49 0.62
CA GLN A 110 -13.11 -2.63 -0.30
C GLN A 110 -14.59 -3.03 -0.42
N PRO A 111 -15.11 -3.26 -1.64
CA PRO A 111 -16.46 -3.79 -1.81
C PRO A 111 -16.56 -5.21 -1.23
N ARG A 112 -17.65 -5.48 -0.53
CA ARG A 112 -17.92 -6.80 0.09
C ARG A 112 -18.59 -7.79 -0.85
N ASP A 113 -19.28 -7.28 -1.87
CA ASP A 113 -20.08 -8.03 -2.84
C ASP A 113 -20.20 -7.23 -4.16
N VAL A 114 -20.73 -7.86 -5.20
CA VAL A 114 -20.90 -7.26 -6.53
C VAL A 114 -21.81 -6.02 -6.49
N ALA A 115 -22.83 -6.00 -5.63
CA ALA A 115 -23.74 -4.86 -5.51
C ALA A 115 -23.03 -3.64 -4.90
N ALA A 116 -22.19 -3.85 -3.89
CA ALA A 116 -21.32 -2.83 -3.33
C ALA A 116 -20.31 -2.33 -4.36
N ALA A 117 -19.69 -3.22 -5.14
CA ALA A 117 -18.78 -2.84 -6.22
C ALA A 117 -19.49 -1.97 -7.27
N ARG A 118 -20.70 -2.34 -7.69
CA ARG A 118 -21.54 -1.53 -8.59
C ARG A 118 -21.77 -0.13 -8.04
N ALA A 119 -22.27 -0.03 -6.81
CA ALA A 119 -22.57 1.26 -6.19
C ALA A 119 -21.33 2.15 -6.03
N MET A 120 -20.15 1.55 -5.80
CA MET A 120 -18.88 2.29 -5.80
C MET A 120 -18.54 2.80 -7.20
N MET A 121 -18.57 1.95 -8.23
CA MET A 121 -18.23 2.34 -9.59
C MET A 121 -19.19 3.39 -10.16
N GLU A 122 -20.49 3.28 -9.87
CA GLU A 122 -21.49 4.30 -10.23
C GLU A 122 -21.21 5.64 -9.53
N ALA A 123 -20.78 5.61 -8.26
CA ALA A 123 -20.43 6.82 -7.53
C ALA A 123 -19.16 7.51 -8.06
N LEU A 124 -18.25 6.76 -8.71
CA LEU A 124 -17.01 7.25 -9.30
C LEU A 124 -17.17 7.68 -10.76
N SER A 125 -18.13 7.10 -11.48
CA SER A 125 -18.39 7.35 -12.90
C SER A 125 -18.53 8.85 -13.22
N GLY A 126 -17.72 9.34 -14.17
CA GLY A 126 -17.73 10.74 -14.61
C GLY A 126 -17.24 11.76 -13.58
N ARG A 127 -16.60 11.33 -12.49
CA ARG A 127 -16.23 12.19 -11.37
C ARG A 127 -14.73 12.11 -11.07
N ALA A 128 -14.26 13.16 -10.41
CA ALA A 128 -12.97 13.15 -9.73
C ALA A 128 -13.13 12.62 -8.30
N HIS A 129 -12.15 11.86 -7.85
CA HIS A 129 -12.04 11.30 -6.51
C HIS A 129 -10.59 11.31 -6.06
N ARG A 130 -10.37 11.08 -4.76
CA ARG A 130 -9.04 11.05 -4.16
C ARG A 130 -8.72 9.64 -3.68
N VAL A 131 -7.53 9.16 -3.96
CA VAL A 131 -6.96 7.95 -3.35
C VAL A 131 -6.02 8.40 -2.25
N LEU A 132 -6.29 7.95 -1.03
CA LEU A 132 -5.50 8.27 0.15
C LEU A 132 -4.82 6.99 0.63
N THR A 133 -3.50 7.00 0.77
CA THR A 133 -2.76 5.90 1.41
C THR A 133 -1.98 6.41 2.61
N GLY A 134 -2.30 5.88 3.78
CA GLY A 134 -1.48 6.04 4.98
C GLY A 134 -0.36 5.01 4.99
N ILE A 135 0.85 5.45 5.32
CA ILE A 135 2.03 4.59 5.54
C ILE A 135 2.57 4.85 6.92
N SER A 136 2.96 3.77 7.62
CA SER A 136 3.66 3.84 8.89
C SER A 136 4.86 2.90 8.89
N ILE A 137 6.02 3.41 9.29
CA ILE A 137 7.29 2.68 9.35
C ILE A 137 7.74 2.65 10.82
N TRP A 138 7.76 1.45 11.40
CA TRP A 138 8.30 1.20 12.72
C TRP A 138 9.80 0.91 12.64
N SER A 139 10.60 1.64 13.41
CA SER A 139 12.06 1.47 13.51
C SER A 139 12.57 1.32 14.95
N GLY A 140 11.67 1.10 15.91
CA GLY A 140 12.00 0.84 17.31
C GLY A 140 10.88 1.22 18.27
N PRO A 141 11.00 0.92 19.58
CA PRO A 141 9.93 1.05 20.58
C PRO A 141 9.21 2.41 20.63
N ALA A 142 9.91 3.49 20.30
CA ALA A 142 9.37 4.85 20.25
C ALA A 142 9.48 5.51 18.86
N GLN A 143 9.87 4.76 17.83
CA GLN A 143 10.10 5.30 16.49
C GLN A 143 9.07 4.74 15.52
N LEU A 144 8.08 5.59 15.21
CA LEU A 144 7.07 5.33 14.21
C LEU A 144 6.91 6.57 13.33
N VAL A 145 7.45 6.51 12.13
CA VAL A 145 7.27 7.59 11.13
C VAL A 145 6.02 7.26 10.34
N SER A 146 5.09 8.21 10.25
CA SER A 146 3.86 8.04 9.47
C SER A 146 3.60 9.23 8.57
N PHE A 147 3.06 8.96 7.38
CA PHE A 147 2.62 9.98 6.43
C PHE A 147 1.40 9.50 5.66
N VAL A 148 0.73 10.42 4.97
CA VAL A 148 -0.39 10.12 4.06
C VAL A 148 -0.04 10.70 2.71
N GLU A 149 -0.26 9.92 1.66
CA GLU A 149 -0.18 10.38 0.27
C GLU A 149 -1.59 10.48 -0.30
N THR A 150 -1.87 11.59 -0.99
CA THR A 150 -3.17 11.85 -1.61
C THR A 150 -2.98 12.04 -3.10
N THR A 151 -3.76 11.33 -3.91
CA THR A 151 -3.68 11.40 -5.38
C THR A 151 -5.08 11.53 -5.95
N ALA A 152 -5.30 12.54 -6.79
CA ALA A 152 -6.58 12.71 -7.46
C ALA A 152 -6.63 11.81 -8.71
N VAL A 153 -7.78 11.21 -8.96
CA VAL A 153 -8.07 10.40 -10.14
C VAL A 153 -9.41 10.87 -10.69
N ARG A 154 -9.54 10.96 -12.00
CA ARG A 154 -10.80 11.28 -12.68
C ARG A 154 -11.20 10.15 -13.58
N PHE A 155 -12.44 9.70 -13.45
CA PHE A 155 -13.03 8.76 -14.39
C PHE A 155 -13.86 9.48 -15.45
N ARG A 156 -13.87 8.93 -16.67
CA ARG A 156 -14.92 9.24 -17.65
C ARG A 156 -16.26 8.68 -17.19
N ALA A 157 -17.33 9.10 -17.84
CA ALA A 157 -18.60 8.42 -17.71
C ALA A 157 -18.47 6.95 -18.16
N ILE A 158 -18.93 6.03 -17.31
CA ILE A 158 -18.96 4.59 -17.54
C ILE A 158 -20.37 4.23 -18.02
N GLY A 159 -20.50 3.66 -19.21
CA GLY A 159 -21.78 3.21 -19.72
C GLY A 159 -22.30 1.96 -18.99
N PRO A 160 -23.62 1.70 -18.95
CA PRO A 160 -24.17 0.54 -18.26
C PRO A 160 -23.57 -0.80 -18.72
N ALA A 161 -23.37 -0.98 -20.03
CA ALA A 161 -22.79 -2.21 -20.58
C ALA A 161 -21.32 -2.42 -20.16
N GLU A 162 -20.53 -1.35 -20.14
CA GLU A 162 -19.13 -1.39 -19.69
C GLU A 162 -19.04 -1.70 -18.19
N LEU A 163 -19.93 -1.11 -17.39
CA LEU A 163 -20.02 -1.39 -15.97
C LEU A 163 -20.37 -2.85 -15.70
N GLU A 164 -21.36 -3.41 -16.41
CA GLU A 164 -21.69 -4.84 -16.29
C GLU A 164 -20.51 -5.74 -16.64
N GLN A 165 -19.81 -5.42 -17.72
CA GLN A 165 -18.63 -6.18 -18.12
C GLN A 165 -17.56 -6.13 -17.03
N TYR A 166 -17.23 -4.93 -16.54
CA TYR A 166 -16.25 -4.75 -15.49
C TYR A 166 -16.58 -5.54 -14.21
N LEU A 167 -17.85 -5.55 -13.80
CA LEU A 167 -18.29 -6.29 -12.61
C LEU A 167 -18.15 -7.81 -12.79
N ARG A 168 -18.43 -8.32 -14.00
CA ARG A 168 -18.26 -9.75 -14.33
C ARG A 168 -16.80 -10.21 -14.33
N GLU A 169 -15.89 -9.33 -14.71
CA GLU A 169 -14.45 -9.62 -14.74
C GLU A 169 -13.85 -9.79 -13.33
N GLY A 170 -14.53 -9.33 -12.28
CA GLY A 170 -14.09 -9.53 -10.89
C GLY A 170 -12.90 -8.65 -10.48
N ASP A 171 -12.41 -7.76 -11.34
CA ASP A 171 -11.26 -6.90 -11.03
C ASP A 171 -11.56 -5.83 -9.97
N TRP A 172 -12.76 -5.81 -9.40
CA TRP A 172 -13.10 -4.99 -8.23
C TRP A 172 -12.70 -5.61 -6.89
N GLU A 173 -12.47 -6.93 -6.85
CA GLU A 173 -12.27 -7.67 -5.59
C GLU A 173 -11.00 -7.25 -4.84
N GLY A 174 -11.15 -6.99 -3.53
CA GLY A 174 -10.04 -6.62 -2.64
C GLY A 174 -9.39 -5.27 -2.97
N LYS A 175 -10.11 -4.36 -3.65
CA LYS A 175 -9.60 -3.06 -4.07
C LYS A 175 -10.42 -1.91 -3.47
N ALA A 176 -9.75 -0.92 -2.90
CA ALA A 176 -10.42 0.26 -2.37
C ALA A 176 -11.14 1.00 -3.51
N GLY A 177 -12.40 1.40 -3.30
CA GLY A 177 -13.25 1.96 -4.35
C GLY A 177 -13.65 0.98 -5.46
N GLY A 178 -13.30 -0.31 -5.31
CA GLY A 178 -13.67 -1.35 -6.27
C GLY A 178 -12.90 -1.28 -7.60
N TYR A 179 -11.69 -0.71 -7.65
CA TYR A 179 -10.89 -0.69 -8.88
C TYR A 179 -9.37 -0.72 -8.71
N ALA A 180 -8.66 -1.12 -9.78
CA ALA A 180 -7.22 -0.93 -9.95
C ALA A 180 -6.93 -0.18 -11.25
N ILE A 181 -6.07 0.82 -11.18
CA ILE A 181 -5.62 1.58 -12.36
C ILE A 181 -4.82 0.73 -13.36
N GLN A 182 -4.15 -0.32 -12.88
CA GLN A 182 -3.38 -1.25 -13.71
C GLN A 182 -4.22 -2.39 -14.30
N GLY A 183 -5.49 -2.48 -13.91
CA GLY A 183 -6.41 -3.53 -14.31
C GLY A 183 -7.44 -3.04 -15.33
N ALA A 184 -8.57 -3.74 -15.40
CA ALA A 184 -9.62 -3.47 -16.38
C ALA A 184 -10.19 -2.05 -16.27
N ALA A 185 -10.24 -1.50 -15.05
CA ALA A 185 -10.72 -0.14 -14.81
C ALA A 185 -9.79 0.97 -15.34
N GLY A 186 -8.56 0.64 -15.77
CA GLY A 186 -7.65 1.59 -16.38
C GLY A 186 -8.27 2.32 -17.58
N VAL A 187 -9.17 1.66 -18.32
CA VAL A 187 -9.88 2.23 -19.48
C VAL A 187 -10.90 3.32 -19.11
N PHE A 188 -11.22 3.46 -17.83
CA PHE A 188 -12.11 4.50 -17.32
C PHE A 188 -11.36 5.74 -16.84
N VAL A 189 -10.03 5.67 -16.67
CA VAL A 189 -9.23 6.77 -16.14
C VAL A 189 -9.00 7.83 -17.22
N GLU A 190 -9.48 9.05 -16.97
CA GLU A 190 -9.19 10.23 -17.80
C GLU A 190 -7.93 10.96 -17.35
N ALA A 191 -7.69 11.02 -16.04
CA ALA A 191 -6.58 11.76 -15.47
C ALA A 191 -6.17 11.23 -14.09
N VAL A 192 -4.90 11.44 -13.75
CA VAL A 192 -4.30 11.19 -12.44
C VAL A 192 -3.42 12.38 -12.10
N GLU A 193 -3.63 12.99 -10.94
CA GLU A 193 -2.84 14.11 -10.44
C GLU A 193 -2.24 13.74 -9.08
N GLY A 194 -0.92 13.55 -9.04
CA GLY A 194 -0.17 13.12 -7.86
C GLY A 194 0.65 11.84 -8.12
N ASP A 195 0.89 11.06 -7.07
CA ASP A 195 1.68 9.82 -7.15
C ASP A 195 0.85 8.64 -7.71
N ALA A 196 1.12 8.23 -8.95
CA ALA A 196 0.47 7.08 -9.55
C ALA A 196 0.67 5.77 -8.76
N TRP A 197 1.79 5.59 -8.06
CA TRP A 197 2.03 4.40 -7.22
C TRP A 197 1.11 4.37 -5.99
N ASN A 198 0.70 5.54 -5.49
CA ASN A 198 -0.31 5.65 -4.46
C ASN A 198 -1.63 5.02 -4.92
N VAL A 199 -2.05 5.28 -6.17
CA VAL A 199 -3.26 4.71 -6.79
C VAL A 199 -3.15 3.19 -6.96
N VAL A 200 -1.96 2.68 -7.29
CA VAL A 200 -1.69 1.22 -7.32
C VAL A 200 -1.86 0.59 -5.94
N GLY A 201 -1.56 1.36 -4.88
CA GLY A 201 -1.81 1.01 -3.49
C GLY A 201 -0.61 1.15 -2.55
N PHE A 202 0.47 1.81 -2.99
CA PHE A 202 1.62 2.13 -2.14
C PHE A 202 2.45 3.31 -2.69
N PRO A 203 2.55 4.45 -1.98
CA PRO A 203 3.28 5.63 -2.44
C PRO A 203 4.80 5.43 -2.34
N VAL A 204 5.40 4.89 -3.41
CA VAL A 204 6.79 4.43 -3.43
C VAL A 204 7.77 5.56 -3.14
N ARG A 205 7.59 6.72 -3.78
CA ARG A 205 8.50 7.86 -3.59
C ARG A 205 8.49 8.34 -2.14
N GLY A 206 7.30 8.62 -1.62
CA GLY A 206 7.11 9.05 -0.24
C GLY A 206 7.68 8.03 0.76
N PHE A 207 7.49 6.74 0.50
CA PHE A 207 8.04 5.68 1.34
C PHE A 207 9.58 5.68 1.36
N LEU A 208 10.23 5.71 0.20
CA LEU A 208 11.69 5.70 0.10
C LEU A 208 12.31 6.92 0.78
N ASP A 209 11.73 8.10 0.59
CA ASP A 209 12.21 9.33 1.20
C ASP A 209 12.11 9.28 2.73
N ARG A 210 10.94 8.89 3.26
CA ARG A 210 10.73 8.79 4.71
C ARG A 210 11.58 7.70 5.36
N ALA A 211 11.76 6.56 4.69
CA ALA A 211 12.64 5.51 5.16
C ALA A 211 14.11 5.99 5.27
N ARG A 212 14.60 6.71 4.25
CA ARG A 212 15.96 7.28 4.27
C ARG A 212 16.13 8.34 5.36
N THR A 213 15.16 9.25 5.53
CA THR A 213 15.18 10.24 6.62
C THR A 213 15.22 9.57 8.00
N ALA A 214 14.56 8.41 8.14
CA ALA A 214 14.61 7.60 9.35
C ALA A 214 15.90 6.77 9.51
N GLY A 215 16.89 6.94 8.64
CA GLY A 215 18.17 6.22 8.69
C GLY A 215 18.07 4.76 8.23
N ILE A 216 16.99 4.38 7.54
CA ILE A 216 16.80 3.02 7.04
C ILE A 216 17.51 2.86 5.69
N PRO A 217 18.42 1.87 5.54
CA PRO A 217 19.10 1.61 4.27
C PRO A 217 18.08 1.22 3.18
N MET A 218 17.92 2.08 2.18
CA MET A 218 17.03 1.86 1.04
C MET A 218 17.83 1.72 -0.26
N PRO A 219 17.33 0.96 -1.25
CA PRO A 219 17.90 0.92 -2.59
C PRO A 219 18.06 2.32 -3.20
N GLU A 220 19.10 2.51 -4.00
CA GLU A 220 19.31 3.75 -4.75
C GLU A 220 18.23 3.93 -5.82
N GLU A 221 17.69 5.15 -5.96
CA GLU A 221 16.56 5.43 -6.85
C GLU A 221 16.81 5.00 -8.31
N ARG A 222 18.06 5.16 -8.80
CA ARG A 222 18.47 4.74 -10.15
C ARG A 222 18.31 3.25 -10.41
N LYS A 223 18.38 2.41 -9.37
CA LYS A 223 18.20 0.95 -9.46
C LYS A 223 16.72 0.56 -9.42
N VAL A 224 15.90 1.40 -8.77
CA VAL A 224 14.47 1.17 -8.56
C VAL A 224 13.63 1.55 -9.79
N ARG A 225 13.95 2.68 -10.44
CA ARG A 225 13.15 3.21 -11.57
C ARG A 225 12.89 2.19 -12.70
N PRO A 226 13.89 1.45 -13.21
CA PRO A 226 13.64 0.46 -14.27
C PRO A 226 12.76 -0.71 -13.83
N MET A 227 12.81 -1.08 -12.54
CA MET A 227 12.02 -2.18 -11.98
C MET A 227 10.56 -1.77 -11.80
N LEU A 228 10.32 -0.53 -11.38
CA LEU A 228 8.98 0.06 -11.30
C LEU A 228 8.33 0.21 -12.68
N ALA A 229 9.09 0.61 -13.70
CA ALA A 229 8.57 0.74 -15.07
C ALA A 229 8.03 -0.60 -15.63
N ARG A 230 8.59 -1.74 -15.21
CA ARG A 230 8.11 -3.08 -15.61
C ARG A 230 6.78 -3.50 -14.99
N LEU A 231 6.43 -2.90 -13.86
CA LEU A 231 5.18 -3.15 -13.15
C LEU A 231 4.05 -2.24 -13.65
N TRP A 232 4.37 -1.16 -14.35
CA TRP A 232 3.39 -0.28 -14.96
C TRP A 232 3.09 -0.78 -16.38
N PRO A 233 1.90 -1.35 -16.66
CA PRO A 233 1.52 -1.55 -18.03
C PRO A 233 1.40 -0.17 -18.68
N VAL A 234 2.25 0.05 -19.68
CA VAL A 234 2.33 1.23 -20.52
C VAL A 234 0.92 1.71 -20.88
N VAL A 235 0.50 2.84 -20.31
CA VAL A 235 -0.32 3.80 -21.04
C VAL A 235 0.72 4.73 -21.63
N ASP A 236 0.88 4.70 -22.95
CA ASP A 236 2.00 5.30 -23.68
C ASP A 236 2.45 6.63 -23.08
N ASP A 237 3.76 6.75 -22.83
CA ASP A 237 4.40 7.99 -22.38
C ASP A 237 4.04 9.17 -23.31
N GLU A 238 3.64 8.93 -24.57
CA GLU A 238 3.20 9.97 -25.50
C GLU A 238 1.74 10.41 -25.30
N GLY A 239 0.85 9.55 -24.81
CA GLY A 239 -0.58 9.88 -24.62
C GLY A 239 -0.88 10.64 -23.33
N PHE A 240 -0.03 10.44 -22.30
CA PHE A 240 -0.23 11.02 -20.96
C PHE A 240 0.73 12.19 -20.68
N ALA A 241 1.96 12.20 -21.22
CA ALA A 241 2.93 13.27 -20.94
C ALA A 241 2.63 14.61 -21.63
N GLU A 242 1.82 14.63 -22.70
CA GLU A 242 1.52 15.88 -23.42
C GLU A 242 0.38 16.70 -22.80
N ARG A 243 -0.40 16.15 -21.86
CA ARG A 243 -1.47 16.90 -21.19
C ARG A 243 -0.91 17.60 -19.96
N ARG A 244 -0.23 18.73 -20.19
CA ARG A 244 0.13 19.72 -19.17
C ARG A 244 -1.12 20.15 -18.39
N TRP A 245 -1.33 19.58 -17.22
CA TRP A 245 -2.29 20.11 -16.26
C TRP A 245 -1.70 20.03 -14.87
N GLY A 246 -1.38 21.20 -14.33
CA GLY A 246 -1.15 21.40 -12.92
C GLY A 246 -2.08 22.51 -12.43
N PRO A 247 -2.37 22.59 -11.13
CA PRO A 247 -2.76 23.86 -10.55
C PRO A 247 -1.58 24.83 -10.78
N ARG A 248 -1.85 25.99 -11.38
CA ARG A 248 -0.94 27.13 -11.23
C ARG A 248 -0.93 27.48 -9.75
N TRP A 249 0.08 27.03 -9.04
CA TRP A 249 0.43 27.61 -7.75
C TRP A 249 1.01 28.99 -8.06
N THR A 250 0.30 30.05 -7.65
CA THR A 250 0.93 31.35 -7.38
C THR A 250 1.79 31.24 -6.14
#